data_AF-A0A091ANF6-F1
#
_entry.id   AF-A0A091ANF6-F1
#
_cell.length_a   1.000
_cell.length_b   1.000
_cell.length_c   1.000
_cell.angle_alpha   90.00
_cell.angle_beta   90.00
_cell.angle_gamma   90.00
#
_symmetry.space_group_name_H-M   'P 1'
#
loop_
_entity.id
_entity.type
_entity.pdbx_description
1 polymer ?
#
loop_
_entity_poly.entity_id
_entity_poly.type
_entity_poly.pdbx_seq_one_letter_code
_entity_poly.pdbx_strand_id
1 'polypeptide(L)'
;MFFNHAKIEKLEADNAALRQQLNELRQQNAQLGSELSVLRSSVEDERGSHAKAQAIVELYNVLLEAYEDGMRFVQNNVTQNVANLDELNHLNEITTTKAGEISAKTEDVMTSMQKIEELTGSLQGEAQSLNNNVQSISEIINLIKDISDQTNLLALNAAIEAARAGEHGRGFAVVADEVRKLAERTQKATLEVEVNINVLKQSSSGMMDTSEVFSQEARGAIGTLSDFEERLTQVGDNAHLISKKSKIVADNIHVTNGKIDHILLKLEAYESLVSKRHTTIPDETGCRFGQWYGSIKNVLVHDHKAMSEIEQHHKTVHQGIKSAIDIFAKGEDLNQGVDIMKNVERSSKSAFETLLNSIKN
;
A
#
# COMPACT_ATOMS: atom_id res chain seq x y z
N MET A 1 55.99 -2.71 118.47
CA MET A 1 56.14 -3.35 117.14
C MET A 1 54.83 -3.89 116.55
N PHE A 2 53.74 -4.08 117.31
CA PHE A 2 52.50 -4.71 116.81
C PHE A 2 51.54 -3.81 116.00
N PHE A 3 51.61 -2.47 116.12
CA PHE A 3 50.72 -1.55 115.40
C PHE A 3 51.05 -1.38 113.90
N ASN A 4 52.28 -1.68 113.47
CA ASN A 4 52.69 -1.58 112.07
C ASN A 4 52.28 -2.81 111.25
N HIS A 5 52.14 -3.98 111.87
CA HIS A 5 51.84 -5.23 111.17
C HIS A 5 50.38 -5.30 110.70
N ALA A 6 49.42 -4.96 111.56
CA ALA A 6 47.99 -4.94 111.21
C ALA A 6 47.64 -3.89 110.11
N LYS A 7 48.40 -2.78 110.05
CA LYS A 7 48.23 -1.77 108.99
C LYS A 7 48.82 -2.24 107.65
N ILE A 8 49.91 -2.99 107.68
CA ILE A 8 50.51 -3.61 106.49
C ILE A 8 49.60 -4.73 105.95
N GLU A 9 49.10 -5.63 106.80
CA GLU A 9 48.13 -6.67 106.38
C GLU A 9 46.87 -6.07 105.76
N LYS A 10 46.32 -4.99 106.34
CA LYS A 10 45.17 -4.29 105.77
C LYS A 10 45.48 -3.68 104.40
N LEU A 11 46.64 -3.03 104.25
CA LEU A 11 47.07 -2.47 102.97
C LEU A 11 47.36 -3.55 101.92
N GLU A 12 47.89 -4.71 102.31
CA GLU A 12 48.10 -5.86 101.43
C GLU A 12 46.78 -6.49 100.98
N ALA A 13 45.82 -6.61 101.89
CA ALA A 13 44.45 -7.04 101.57
C ALA A 13 43.74 -6.05 100.64
N ASP A 14 43.84 -4.75 100.91
CA ASP A 14 43.28 -3.69 100.05
C ASP A 14 43.98 -3.70 98.67
N ASN A 15 45.30 -3.90 98.60
CA ASN A 15 46.04 -4.00 97.33
C ASN A 15 45.65 -5.25 96.54
N ALA A 16 45.44 -6.37 97.21
CA ALA A 16 44.97 -7.61 96.59
C ALA A 16 43.54 -7.43 96.03
N ALA A 17 42.63 -6.81 96.80
CA ALA A 17 41.28 -6.49 96.36
C ALA A 17 41.26 -5.53 95.16
N LEU A 18 42.10 -4.48 95.17
CA LEU A 18 42.26 -3.56 94.05
C LEU A 18 42.84 -4.25 92.80
N ARG A 19 43.79 -5.17 92.95
CA ARG A 19 44.32 -5.98 91.84
C ARG A 19 43.27 -6.91 91.25
N GLN A 20 42.44 -7.52 92.10
CA GLN A 20 41.31 -8.34 91.65
C GLN A 20 40.31 -7.50 90.86
N GLN A 21 39.89 -6.35 91.40
CA GLN A 21 39.00 -5.42 90.69
C GLN A 21 39.60 -4.94 89.36
N LEU A 22 40.90 -4.64 89.31
CA LEU A 22 41.58 -4.25 88.09
C LEU A 22 41.58 -5.38 87.04
N ASN A 23 41.75 -6.63 87.45
CA ASN A 23 41.68 -7.77 86.55
C ASN A 23 40.25 -8.04 86.06
N GLU A 24 39.24 -7.94 86.93
CA GLU A 24 37.83 -8.03 86.56
C GLU A 24 37.45 -6.92 85.56
N LEU A 25 37.86 -5.68 85.80
CA LEU A 25 37.65 -4.55 84.88
C LEU A 25 38.38 -4.74 83.54
N ARG A 26 39.59 -5.33 83.54
CA ARG A 26 40.32 -5.66 82.30
C ARG A 26 39.60 -6.74 81.50
N GLN A 27 39.09 -7.77 82.17
CA GLN A 27 38.31 -8.83 81.52
C GLN A 27 37.00 -8.29 80.95
N GLN A 28 36.29 -7.44 81.70
CA GLN A 28 35.09 -6.75 81.23
C GLN A 28 35.37 -5.86 80.02
N ASN A 29 36.46 -5.06 80.05
CA ASN A 29 36.85 -4.24 78.90
C ASN A 29 37.20 -5.06 77.66
N ALA A 30 37.88 -6.19 77.83
CA ALA A 30 38.19 -7.09 76.71
C ALA A 30 36.90 -7.71 76.12
N GLN A 31 35.96 -8.12 76.97
CA GLN A 31 34.66 -8.65 76.55
C GLN A 31 33.84 -7.59 75.81
N LEU A 32 33.70 -6.38 76.38
CA LEU A 32 33.02 -5.25 75.75
C LEU A 32 33.66 -4.89 74.40
N GLY A 33 34.99 -4.96 74.29
CA GLY A 33 35.69 -4.75 73.02
C GLY A 33 35.31 -5.77 71.95
N SER A 34 35.19 -7.05 72.32
CA SER A 34 34.73 -8.11 71.42
C SER A 34 33.26 -7.92 71.01
N GLU A 35 32.38 -7.61 71.96
CA GLU A 35 30.96 -7.35 71.70
C GLU A 35 30.77 -6.15 70.76
N LEU A 36 31.53 -5.07 70.97
CA LEU A 36 31.54 -3.91 70.07
C LEU A 36 32.01 -4.26 68.65
N SER A 37 32.99 -5.14 68.49
CA SER A 37 33.45 -5.58 67.17
C SER A 37 32.38 -6.37 66.44
N VAL A 38 31.70 -7.29 67.13
CA VAL A 38 30.59 -8.07 66.56
C VAL A 38 29.42 -7.17 66.19
N LEU A 39 29.05 -6.24 67.07
CA LEU A 39 27.96 -5.30 66.81
C LEU A 39 28.27 -4.39 65.62
N ARG A 40 29.51 -3.92 65.46
CA ARG A 40 29.93 -3.15 64.28
C ARG A 40 29.75 -3.93 62.99
N SER A 41 30.21 -5.19 62.94
CA SER A 41 30.01 -6.06 61.78
C SER A 41 28.53 -6.26 61.46
N SER A 42 27.69 -6.49 62.48
CA SER A 42 26.25 -6.66 62.28
C SER A 42 25.58 -5.40 61.73
N VAL A 43 25.97 -4.22 62.20
CA VAL A 43 25.44 -2.94 61.70
C VAL A 43 25.89 -2.68 60.26
N GLU A 44 27.12 -3.06 59.89
CA GLU A 44 27.60 -2.98 58.49
C GLU A 44 26.82 -3.92 57.57
N ASP A 45 26.55 -5.16 58.00
CA ASP A 45 25.74 -6.13 57.26
C ASP A 45 24.29 -5.65 57.09
N GLU A 46 23.66 -5.13 58.15
CA GLU A 46 22.31 -4.55 58.07
C GLU A 46 22.24 -3.35 57.14
N ARG A 47 23.25 -2.45 57.18
CA ARG A 47 23.33 -1.31 56.25
C ARG A 47 23.47 -1.77 54.80
N GLY A 48 24.29 -2.78 54.54
CA GLY A 48 24.44 -3.38 53.20
C GLY A 48 23.13 -4.01 52.70
N SER A 49 22.45 -4.76 53.57
CA SER A 49 21.14 -5.36 53.26
C SER A 49 20.07 -4.29 52.97
N HIS A 50 20.01 -3.23 53.79
CA HIS A 50 19.10 -2.11 53.59
C HIS A 50 19.38 -1.38 52.26
N ALA A 51 20.65 -1.06 51.97
CA ALA A 51 21.03 -0.42 50.71
C ALA A 51 20.63 -1.27 49.50
N LYS A 52 20.81 -2.58 49.58
CA LYS A 52 20.38 -3.52 48.53
C LYS A 52 18.86 -3.56 48.36
N ALA A 53 18.11 -3.61 49.46
CA ALA A 53 16.65 -3.57 49.41
C ALA A 53 16.15 -2.28 48.76
N GLN A 54 16.75 -1.14 49.10
CA GLN A 54 16.41 0.15 48.51
C GLN A 54 16.69 0.20 47.01
N ALA A 55 17.86 -0.29 46.57
CA ALA A 55 18.20 -0.36 45.15
C ALA A 55 17.24 -1.27 44.36
N ILE A 56 16.81 -2.41 44.94
CA ILE A 56 15.82 -3.31 44.31
C ILE A 56 14.45 -2.62 44.18
N VAL A 57 13.98 -1.92 45.20
CA VAL A 57 12.73 -1.16 45.13
C VAL A 57 12.80 -0.11 44.03
N GLU A 58 13.92 0.60 43.93
CA GLU A 58 14.13 1.60 42.88
C GLU A 58 14.15 0.97 41.48
N LEU A 59 14.82 -0.18 41.29
CA LEU A 59 14.77 -0.93 40.04
C LEU A 59 13.34 -1.32 39.65
N TYR A 60 12.52 -1.78 40.61
CA TYR A 60 11.12 -2.12 40.34
C TYR A 60 10.31 -0.91 39.88
N ASN A 61 10.52 0.25 40.50
CA ASN A 61 9.84 1.48 40.08
C ASN A 61 10.24 1.88 38.65
N VAL A 62 11.54 1.85 38.34
CA VAL A 62 12.06 2.13 36.98
C VAL A 62 11.50 1.13 35.96
N LEU A 63 11.46 -0.17 36.30
CA LEU A 63 10.88 -1.21 35.46
C LEU A 63 9.39 -0.95 35.20
N LEU A 64 8.60 -0.69 36.24
CA LEU A 64 7.15 -0.51 36.10
C LEU A 64 6.81 0.71 35.23
N GLU A 65 7.48 1.84 35.44
CA GLU A 65 7.30 3.05 34.62
C GLU A 65 7.69 2.80 33.17
N ALA A 66 8.84 2.16 32.92
CA ALA A 66 9.31 1.89 31.57
C ALA A 66 8.49 0.80 30.85
N TYR A 67 7.97 -0.18 31.59
CA TYR A 67 7.08 -1.20 31.06
C TYR A 67 5.73 -0.59 30.67
N GLU A 68 5.16 0.29 31.50
CA GLU A 68 3.94 1.02 31.14
C GLU A 68 4.14 1.86 29.86
N ASP A 69 5.22 2.65 29.79
CA ASP A 69 5.56 3.46 28.62
C ASP A 69 5.76 2.58 27.36
N GLY A 70 6.50 1.48 27.50
CA GLY A 70 6.74 0.53 26.42
C GLY A 70 5.46 -0.13 25.91
N MET A 71 4.56 -0.53 26.81
CA MET A 71 3.27 -1.12 26.45
C MET A 71 2.35 -0.10 25.79
N ARG A 72 2.33 1.15 26.25
CA ARG A 72 1.58 2.25 25.59
C ARG A 72 2.13 2.51 24.19
N PHE A 73 3.45 2.50 24.00
CA PHE A 73 4.06 2.62 22.68
C PHE A 73 3.59 1.49 21.75
N VAL A 74 3.66 0.24 22.20
CA VAL A 74 3.21 -0.92 21.41
C VAL A 74 1.72 -0.83 21.09
N GLN A 75 0.87 -0.55 22.07
CA GLN A 75 -0.57 -0.44 21.89
C GLN A 75 -0.94 0.65 20.87
N ASN A 76 -0.34 1.84 20.99
CA ASN A 76 -0.57 2.95 20.06
C ASN A 76 -0.14 2.59 18.64
N ASN A 77 1.04 1.99 18.45
CA ASN A 77 1.53 1.62 17.13
C ASN A 77 0.70 0.48 16.51
N VAL A 78 0.30 -0.53 17.29
CA VAL A 78 -0.59 -1.60 16.81
C VAL A 78 -1.94 -1.00 16.36
N THR A 79 -2.50 -0.08 17.15
CA THR A 79 -3.79 0.56 16.83
C THR A 79 -3.68 1.39 15.55
N GLN A 80 -2.60 2.16 15.40
CA GLN A 80 -2.32 2.94 14.17
C GLN A 80 -2.10 2.02 12.96
N ASN A 81 -1.38 0.91 13.11
CA ASN A 81 -1.15 -0.05 12.04
C ASN A 81 -2.45 -0.71 11.57
N VAL A 82 -3.35 -1.08 12.50
CA VAL A 82 -4.68 -1.61 12.16
C VAL A 82 -5.50 -0.57 11.39
N ALA A 83 -5.55 0.68 11.86
CA ALA A 83 -6.27 1.74 11.16
C ALA A 83 -5.71 2.00 9.74
N ASN A 84 -4.39 1.98 9.58
CA ASN A 84 -3.74 2.12 8.27
C ASN A 84 -4.04 0.91 7.35
N LEU A 85 -4.11 -0.31 7.90
CA LEU A 85 -4.50 -1.51 7.15
C LEU A 85 -5.95 -1.45 6.69
N ASP A 86 -6.86 -0.95 7.53
CA ASP A 86 -8.27 -0.78 7.16
C ASP A 86 -8.42 0.24 6.03
N GLU A 87 -7.71 1.38 6.11
CA GLU A 87 -7.67 2.38 5.02
C GLU A 87 -7.11 1.77 3.72
N LEU A 88 -6.02 1.01 3.83
CA LEU A 88 -5.40 0.31 2.69
C LEU A 88 -6.34 -0.72 2.05
N ASN A 89 -7.03 -1.52 2.85
CA ASN A 89 -7.97 -2.53 2.36
C ASN A 89 -9.14 -1.86 1.64
N HIS A 90 -9.67 -0.77 2.20
CA HIS A 90 -10.73 0.00 1.55
C HIS A 90 -10.28 0.61 0.22
N LEU A 91 -9.08 1.20 0.16
CA LEU A 91 -8.52 1.74 -1.08
C LEU A 91 -8.28 0.63 -2.12
N ASN A 92 -7.85 -0.55 -1.69
CA ASN A 92 -7.63 -1.71 -2.54
C ASN A 92 -8.95 -2.26 -3.12
N GLU A 93 -10.00 -2.31 -2.31
CA GLU A 93 -11.35 -2.72 -2.76
C GLU A 93 -11.91 -1.76 -3.81
N ILE A 94 -11.81 -0.45 -3.57
CA ILE A 94 -12.23 0.58 -4.54
C ILE A 94 -11.42 0.44 -5.84
N THR A 95 -10.11 0.27 -5.72
CA THR A 95 -9.21 0.17 -6.87
C THR A 95 -9.52 -1.06 -7.71
N THR A 96 -9.73 -2.22 -7.06
CA THR A 96 -10.08 -3.47 -7.73
C THR A 96 -11.45 -3.39 -8.40
N THR A 97 -12.44 -2.81 -7.73
CA THR A 97 -13.78 -2.63 -8.29
C THR A 97 -13.74 -1.72 -9.53
N LYS A 98 -13.09 -0.56 -9.43
CA LYS A 98 -12.94 0.37 -10.56
C LYS A 98 -12.18 -0.26 -11.72
N ALA A 99 -11.11 -1.01 -11.44
CA ALA A 99 -10.36 -1.72 -12.48
C ALA A 99 -11.24 -2.74 -13.22
N GLY A 100 -12.06 -3.50 -12.49
CA GLY A 100 -13.02 -4.44 -13.07
C GLY A 100 -14.07 -3.76 -13.95
N GLU A 101 -14.69 -2.67 -13.45
CA GLU A 101 -15.67 -1.88 -14.22
C GLU A 101 -15.07 -1.30 -15.50
N ILE A 102 -13.84 -0.80 -15.43
CA ILE A 102 -13.11 -0.27 -16.58
C ILE A 102 -12.84 -1.37 -17.60
N SER A 103 -12.35 -2.53 -17.16
CA SER A 103 -12.05 -3.66 -18.05
C SER A 103 -13.30 -4.15 -18.78
N ALA A 104 -14.42 -4.32 -18.06
CA ALA A 104 -15.67 -4.79 -18.65
C ALA A 104 -16.22 -3.79 -19.68
N LYS A 105 -16.25 -2.49 -19.35
CA LYS A 105 -16.72 -1.47 -20.30
C LYS A 105 -15.81 -1.34 -21.51
N THR A 106 -14.50 -1.51 -21.33
CA THR A 106 -13.54 -1.50 -22.45
C THR A 106 -13.83 -2.66 -23.40
N GLU A 107 -14.10 -3.86 -22.88
CA GLU A 107 -14.48 -5.03 -23.67
C GLU A 107 -15.81 -4.82 -24.43
N ASP A 108 -16.82 -4.23 -23.77
CA ASP A 108 -18.10 -3.89 -24.40
C ASP A 108 -17.93 -2.90 -25.56
N VAL A 109 -17.10 -1.87 -25.36
CA VAL A 109 -16.78 -0.87 -26.40
C VAL A 109 -16.04 -1.52 -27.56
N MET A 110 -15.01 -2.33 -27.29
CA MET A 110 -14.25 -3.02 -28.34
C MET A 110 -15.13 -3.95 -29.17
N THR A 111 -16.01 -4.72 -28.53
CA THR A 111 -16.96 -5.61 -29.21
C THR A 111 -17.95 -4.82 -30.07
N SER A 112 -18.45 -3.70 -29.54
CA SER A 112 -19.36 -2.81 -30.27
C SER A 112 -18.67 -2.20 -31.50
N MET A 113 -17.40 -1.81 -31.38
CA MET A 113 -16.62 -1.27 -32.49
C MET A 113 -16.38 -2.30 -33.60
N GLN A 114 -16.01 -3.53 -33.25
CA GLN A 114 -15.86 -4.62 -34.23
C GLN A 114 -17.16 -4.86 -35.00
N LYS A 115 -18.30 -4.82 -34.32
CA LYS A 115 -19.60 -4.99 -34.96
C LYS A 115 -19.97 -3.82 -35.88
N ILE A 116 -19.64 -2.59 -35.50
CA ILE A 116 -19.85 -1.41 -36.34
C ILE A 116 -18.96 -1.49 -37.59
N GLU A 117 -17.71 -1.91 -37.46
CA GLU A 117 -16.79 -2.09 -38.59
C GLU A 117 -17.33 -3.13 -39.59
N GLU A 118 -17.80 -4.28 -39.11
CA GLU A 118 -18.41 -5.32 -39.94
C GLU A 118 -19.67 -4.81 -40.67
N LEU A 119 -20.58 -4.16 -39.95
CA LEU A 119 -21.81 -3.60 -40.53
C LEU A 119 -21.51 -2.51 -41.58
N THR A 120 -20.51 -1.67 -41.30
CA THR A 120 -20.08 -0.61 -42.21
C THR A 120 -19.53 -1.20 -43.51
N GLY A 121 -18.70 -2.24 -43.41
CA GLY A 121 -18.18 -2.96 -44.58
C GLY A 121 -19.28 -3.64 -45.41
N SER A 122 -20.25 -4.28 -44.74
CA SER A 122 -21.40 -4.89 -45.43
C SER A 122 -22.24 -3.83 -46.16
N LEU A 123 -22.54 -2.71 -45.51
CA LEU A 123 -23.32 -1.61 -46.10
C LEU A 123 -22.63 -1.02 -47.33
N GLN A 124 -21.30 -0.88 -47.29
CA GLN A 124 -20.51 -0.38 -48.40
C GLN A 124 -20.55 -1.34 -49.60
N GLY A 125 -20.47 -2.65 -49.34
CA GLY A 125 -20.61 -3.70 -50.36
C GLY A 125 -22.00 -3.74 -51.00
N GLU A 126 -23.06 -3.65 -50.18
CA GLU A 126 -24.44 -3.60 -50.65
C GLU A 126 -24.73 -2.35 -51.50
N ALA A 127 -24.26 -1.18 -51.04
CA ALA A 127 -24.38 0.08 -51.79
C ALA A 127 -23.63 -0.01 -53.13
N GLN A 128 -22.43 -0.57 -53.16
CA GLN A 128 -21.70 -0.75 -54.43
C GLN A 128 -22.44 -1.69 -55.39
N SER A 129 -23.00 -2.79 -54.88
CA SER A 129 -23.79 -3.74 -55.68
C SER A 129 -25.05 -3.07 -56.24
N LEU A 130 -25.76 -2.30 -55.41
CA LEU A 130 -26.94 -1.53 -55.84
C LEU A 130 -26.57 -0.53 -56.93
N ASN A 131 -25.49 0.23 -56.77
CA ASN A 131 -25.02 1.18 -57.78
C ASN A 131 -24.71 0.50 -59.12
N ASN A 132 -24.04 -0.67 -59.10
CA ASN A 132 -23.75 -1.45 -60.31
C ASN A 132 -25.04 -1.96 -60.99
N ASN A 133 -26.02 -2.43 -60.21
CA ASN A 133 -27.31 -2.87 -60.72
C ASN A 133 -28.11 -1.72 -61.34
N VAL A 134 -28.15 -0.57 -60.66
CA VAL A 134 -28.79 0.66 -61.13
C VAL A 134 -28.18 1.12 -62.45
N GLN A 135 -26.84 1.11 -62.58
CA GLN A 135 -26.15 1.45 -63.82
C GLN A 135 -26.52 0.50 -64.97
N SER A 136 -26.57 -0.81 -64.70
CA SER A 136 -26.96 -1.81 -65.69
C SER A 136 -28.41 -1.62 -66.16
N ILE A 137 -29.32 -1.27 -65.25
CA ILE A 137 -30.72 -0.98 -65.62
C ILE A 137 -30.81 0.32 -66.42
N SER A 138 -30.05 1.37 -66.07
CA SER A 138 -30.00 2.61 -66.86
C SER A 138 -29.61 2.34 -68.32
N GLU A 139 -28.63 1.46 -68.55
CA GLU A 139 -28.21 1.09 -69.90
C GLU A 139 -29.32 0.37 -70.67
N ILE A 140 -30.06 -0.55 -70.03
CA ILE A 140 -31.20 -1.23 -70.63
C ILE A 140 -32.34 -0.25 -70.95
N ILE A 141 -32.64 0.69 -70.05
CA ILE A 141 -33.70 1.68 -70.26
C ILE A 141 -33.38 2.62 -71.41
N ASN A 142 -32.12 3.04 -71.54
CA ASN A 142 -31.66 3.82 -72.69
C ASN A 142 -31.83 3.04 -74.00
N LEU A 143 -31.48 1.75 -74.03
CA LEU A 143 -31.71 0.90 -75.20
C LEU A 143 -33.20 0.78 -75.55
N ILE A 144 -34.09 0.60 -74.57
CA ILE A 144 -35.55 0.51 -74.81
C ILE A 144 -36.07 1.84 -75.35
N LYS A 145 -35.58 2.97 -74.83
CA LYS A 145 -35.93 4.31 -75.32
C LYS A 145 -35.51 4.46 -76.78
N ASP A 146 -34.28 4.11 -77.13
CA ASP A 146 -33.78 4.14 -78.52
C ASP A 146 -34.62 3.26 -79.45
N ILE A 147 -34.97 2.03 -79.02
CA ILE A 147 -35.85 1.13 -79.78
C ILE A 147 -37.24 1.75 -79.96
N SER A 148 -37.78 2.38 -78.92
CA SER A 148 -39.09 3.02 -78.95
C SER A 148 -39.10 4.23 -79.90
N ASP A 149 -38.05 5.04 -79.87
CA ASP A 149 -37.85 6.18 -80.79
C ASP A 149 -37.76 5.70 -82.25
N GLN A 150 -36.99 4.64 -82.50
CA GLN A 150 -36.90 4.00 -83.81
C GLN A 150 -38.24 3.43 -84.27
N THR A 151 -38.96 2.75 -83.37
CA THR A 151 -40.28 2.16 -83.68
C THR A 151 -41.30 3.25 -83.98
N ASN A 152 -41.27 4.36 -83.24
CA ASN A 152 -42.12 5.52 -83.48
C ASN A 152 -41.85 6.14 -84.86
N LEU A 153 -40.57 6.31 -85.23
CA LEU A 153 -40.16 6.80 -86.55
C LEU A 153 -40.56 5.83 -87.68
N LEU A 154 -40.40 4.52 -87.48
CA LEU A 154 -40.83 3.50 -88.44
C LEU A 154 -42.35 3.51 -88.63
N ALA A 155 -43.11 3.60 -87.55
CA ALA A 155 -44.57 3.68 -87.58
C ALA A 155 -45.05 4.96 -88.28
N LEU A 156 -44.39 6.09 -88.04
CA LEU A 156 -44.66 7.34 -88.74
C LEU A 156 -44.43 7.21 -90.25
N ASN A 157 -43.30 6.64 -90.65
CA ASN A 157 -43.00 6.40 -92.07
C ASN A 157 -44.03 5.45 -92.71
N ALA A 158 -44.44 4.40 -91.99
CA ALA A 158 -45.48 3.49 -92.46
C ALA A 158 -46.86 4.16 -92.59
N ALA A 159 -47.23 5.06 -91.66
CA ALA A 159 -48.46 5.83 -91.73
C ALA A 159 -48.47 6.79 -92.94
N ILE A 160 -47.33 7.43 -93.23
CA ILE A 160 -47.15 8.28 -94.41
C ILE A 160 -47.34 7.47 -95.70
N GLU A 161 -46.70 6.30 -95.79
CA GLU A 161 -46.80 5.46 -97.00
C GLU A 161 -48.19 4.84 -97.16
N ALA A 162 -48.85 4.47 -96.06
CA ALA A 162 -50.24 4.01 -96.06
C ALA A 162 -51.21 5.11 -96.53
N ALA A 163 -51.00 6.38 -96.12
CA ALA A 163 -51.76 7.51 -96.63
C ALA A 163 -51.51 7.73 -98.13
N ARG A 164 -50.27 7.51 -98.59
CA ARG A 164 -49.87 7.62 -100.01
C ARG A 164 -50.53 6.57 -100.91
N ALA A 165 -50.77 5.36 -100.38
CA ALA A 165 -51.46 4.27 -101.09
C ALA A 165 -53.00 4.46 -101.19
N GLY A 166 -53.57 5.52 -100.59
CA GLY A 166 -54.99 5.86 -100.69
C GLY A 166 -55.90 4.79 -100.08
N GLU A 167 -56.97 4.40 -100.80
CA GLU A 167 -57.95 3.41 -100.32
C GLU A 167 -57.33 2.03 -100.04
N HIS A 168 -56.29 1.63 -100.77
CA HIS A 168 -55.61 0.35 -100.57
C HIS A 168 -54.75 0.31 -99.29
N GLY A 169 -54.37 1.47 -98.73
CA GLY A 169 -53.53 1.60 -97.55
C GLY A 169 -54.29 1.73 -96.23
N ARG A 170 -55.63 1.82 -96.24
CA ARG A 170 -56.45 2.10 -95.04
C ARG A 170 -56.20 1.14 -93.86
N GLY A 171 -56.10 -0.16 -94.12
CA GLY A 171 -55.82 -1.15 -93.08
C GLY A 171 -54.42 -1.00 -92.48
N PHE A 172 -53.42 -0.67 -93.32
CA PHE A 172 -52.05 -0.41 -92.88
C PHE A 172 -51.93 0.88 -92.08
N ALA A 173 -52.70 1.92 -92.43
CA ALA A 173 -52.71 3.19 -91.68
C ALA A 173 -53.16 3.00 -90.23
N VAL A 174 -54.21 2.18 -90.00
CA VAL A 174 -54.70 1.88 -88.64
C VAL A 174 -53.65 1.13 -87.82
N VAL A 175 -52.97 0.14 -88.43
CA VAL A 175 -51.89 -0.60 -87.75
C VAL A 175 -50.72 0.32 -87.44
N ALA A 176 -50.30 1.17 -88.39
CA ALA A 176 -49.21 2.11 -88.19
C ALA A 176 -49.50 3.11 -87.05
N ASP A 177 -50.73 3.64 -86.96
CA ASP A 177 -51.13 4.52 -85.85
C ASP A 177 -51.15 3.80 -84.49
N GLU A 178 -51.56 2.52 -84.44
CA GLU A 178 -51.54 1.75 -83.20
C GLU A 178 -50.12 1.43 -82.75
N VAL A 179 -49.22 1.10 -83.68
CA VAL A 179 -47.78 0.92 -83.41
C VAL A 179 -47.16 2.22 -82.93
N ARG A 180 -47.52 3.36 -83.52
CA ARG A 180 -47.07 4.70 -83.10
C ARG A 180 -47.48 5.01 -81.66
N LYS A 181 -48.76 4.81 -81.33
CA LYS A 181 -49.26 4.98 -79.95
C LYS A 181 -48.58 4.03 -78.95
N LEU A 182 -48.29 2.80 -79.36
CA LEU A 182 -47.58 1.84 -78.51
C LEU A 182 -46.15 2.33 -78.22
N ALA A 183 -45.45 2.84 -79.23
CA ALA A 183 -44.11 3.43 -79.08
C ALA A 183 -44.13 4.68 -78.19
N GLU A 184 -45.10 5.58 -78.36
CA GLU A 184 -45.27 6.76 -77.46
C GLU A 184 -45.55 6.32 -76.01
N ARG A 185 -46.37 5.28 -75.80
CA ARG A 185 -46.62 4.71 -74.45
C ARG A 185 -45.36 4.08 -73.85
N THR A 186 -44.56 3.38 -74.64
CA THR A 186 -43.29 2.78 -74.20
C THR A 186 -42.26 3.86 -73.83
N GLN A 187 -42.16 4.96 -74.59
CA GLN A 187 -41.34 6.13 -74.23
C GLN A 187 -41.76 6.73 -72.89
N LYS A 188 -43.07 6.91 -72.68
CA LYS A 188 -43.58 7.44 -71.41
C LYS A 188 -43.25 6.51 -70.24
N ALA A 189 -43.44 5.21 -70.40
CA ALA A 189 -43.12 4.22 -69.37
C ALA A 189 -41.62 4.18 -69.07
N THR A 190 -40.75 4.29 -70.08
CA THR A 190 -39.29 4.33 -69.87
C THR A 190 -38.84 5.59 -69.14
N LEU A 191 -39.45 6.76 -69.39
CA LEU A 191 -39.20 7.98 -68.61
C LEU A 191 -39.59 7.82 -67.14
N GLU A 192 -40.73 7.17 -66.85
CA GLU A 192 -41.14 6.89 -65.46
C GLU A 192 -40.15 5.96 -64.75
N VAL A 193 -39.63 4.94 -65.45
CA VAL A 193 -38.58 4.07 -64.91
C VAL A 193 -37.26 4.82 -64.71
N GLU A 194 -36.86 5.68 -65.63
CA GLU A 194 -35.64 6.50 -65.54
C GLU A 194 -35.66 7.38 -64.27
N VAL A 195 -36.80 7.99 -63.94
CA VAL A 195 -36.97 8.74 -62.68
C VAL A 195 -36.75 7.83 -61.46
N ASN A 196 -37.34 6.64 -61.43
CA ASN A 196 -37.17 5.70 -60.31
C ASN A 196 -35.72 5.21 -60.18
N ILE A 197 -35.03 4.99 -61.29
CA ILE A 197 -33.61 4.60 -61.31
C ILE A 197 -32.72 5.71 -60.76
N ASN A 198 -33.00 6.97 -61.07
CA ASN A 198 -32.29 8.10 -60.48
C ASN A 198 -32.50 8.20 -58.97
N VAL A 199 -33.71 7.93 -58.47
CA VAL A 199 -33.99 7.85 -57.03
C VAL A 199 -33.17 6.73 -56.38
N LEU A 200 -33.10 5.53 -56.99
CA LEU A 200 -32.28 4.43 -56.47
C LEU A 200 -30.78 4.77 -56.46
N LYS A 201 -30.29 5.45 -57.50
CA LYS A 201 -28.91 5.94 -57.56
C LYS A 201 -28.60 6.90 -56.41
N GLN A 202 -29.50 7.86 -56.16
CA GLN A 202 -29.36 8.79 -55.05
C GLN A 202 -29.37 8.07 -53.70
N SER A 203 -30.28 7.11 -53.51
CA SER A 203 -30.32 6.29 -52.29
C SER A 203 -29.03 5.51 -52.08
N SER A 204 -28.48 4.92 -53.14
CA SER A 204 -27.19 4.21 -53.09
C SER A 204 -26.03 5.13 -52.70
N SER A 205 -25.99 6.35 -53.23
CA SER A 205 -25.00 7.36 -52.83
C SER A 205 -25.17 7.75 -51.36
N GLY A 206 -26.40 7.97 -50.91
CA GLY A 206 -26.69 8.28 -49.51
C GLY A 206 -26.30 7.17 -48.53
N MET A 207 -26.39 5.90 -48.96
CA MET A 207 -25.86 4.76 -48.18
C MET A 207 -24.34 4.81 -48.04
N MET A 208 -23.61 5.18 -49.10
CA MET A 208 -22.15 5.36 -49.05
C MET A 208 -21.76 6.50 -48.12
N ASP A 209 -22.45 7.64 -48.19
CA ASP A 209 -22.19 8.78 -47.30
C ASP A 209 -22.45 8.41 -45.83
N THR A 210 -23.54 7.67 -45.57
CA THR A 210 -23.88 7.19 -44.23
C THR A 210 -22.83 6.19 -43.71
N SER A 211 -22.32 5.31 -44.58
CA SER A 211 -21.25 4.36 -44.25
C SER A 211 -19.97 5.10 -43.85
N GLU A 212 -19.59 6.16 -44.56
CA GLU A 212 -18.42 6.98 -44.20
C GLU A 212 -18.60 7.66 -42.84
N VAL A 213 -19.80 8.22 -42.56
CA VAL A 213 -20.11 8.79 -41.25
C VAL A 213 -20.00 7.75 -40.14
N PHE A 214 -20.55 6.54 -40.32
CA PHE A 214 -20.39 5.46 -39.33
C PHE A 214 -18.92 5.07 -39.11
N SER A 215 -18.11 5.01 -40.17
CA SER A 215 -16.67 4.76 -40.05
C SER A 215 -15.95 5.85 -39.23
N GLN A 216 -16.34 7.12 -39.41
CA GLN A 216 -15.79 8.23 -38.64
C GLN A 216 -16.22 8.20 -37.18
N GLU A 217 -17.51 7.94 -36.90
CA GLU A 217 -18.02 7.80 -35.54
C GLU A 217 -17.39 6.61 -34.80
N ALA A 218 -17.16 5.48 -35.48
CA ALA A 218 -16.43 4.35 -34.92
C ALA A 218 -14.98 4.72 -34.54
N ARG A 219 -14.29 5.47 -35.41
CA ARG A 219 -12.96 6.03 -35.11
C ARG A 219 -13.01 7.05 -33.96
N GLY A 220 -14.06 7.86 -33.87
CA GLY A 220 -14.28 8.81 -32.77
C GLY A 220 -14.54 8.11 -31.43
N ALA A 221 -15.25 6.98 -31.43
CA ALA A 221 -15.51 6.18 -30.25
C ALA A 221 -14.26 5.49 -29.69
N ILE A 222 -13.26 5.22 -30.54
CA ILE A 222 -11.90 4.88 -30.10
C ILE A 222 -11.27 6.07 -29.34
N GLY A 223 -11.60 7.31 -29.70
CA GLY A 223 -11.20 8.49 -28.92
C GLY A 223 -11.79 8.51 -27.51
N THR A 224 -12.99 7.98 -27.29
CA THR A 224 -13.58 7.81 -25.95
C THR A 224 -12.84 6.78 -25.09
N LEU A 225 -12.02 5.90 -25.68
CA LEU A 225 -11.06 5.08 -24.92
C LEU A 225 -9.95 5.92 -24.26
N SER A 226 -9.73 7.16 -24.71
CA SER A 226 -8.81 8.09 -24.04
C SER A 226 -9.27 8.43 -22.61
N ASP A 227 -10.58 8.56 -22.38
CA ASP A 227 -11.13 8.76 -21.02
C ASP A 227 -10.94 7.49 -20.16
N PHE A 228 -10.92 6.31 -20.79
CA PHE A 228 -10.59 5.06 -20.11
C PHE A 228 -9.10 4.99 -19.75
N GLU A 229 -8.20 5.46 -20.61
CA GLU A 229 -6.77 5.56 -20.30
C GLU A 229 -6.51 6.44 -19.07
N GLU A 230 -7.19 7.58 -18.94
CA GLU A 230 -7.07 8.42 -17.75
C GLU A 230 -7.50 7.68 -16.48
N ARG A 231 -8.64 6.98 -16.54
CA ARG A 231 -9.15 6.18 -15.41
C ARG A 231 -8.23 5.00 -15.08
N LEU A 232 -7.63 4.36 -16.07
CA LEU A 232 -6.63 3.31 -15.87
C LEU A 232 -5.36 3.87 -15.22
N THR A 233 -4.94 5.07 -15.60
CA THR A 233 -3.82 5.77 -14.95
C THR A 233 -4.12 5.98 -13.47
N GLN A 234 -5.33 6.44 -13.12
CA GLN A 234 -5.75 6.58 -11.72
C GLN A 234 -5.73 5.24 -10.94
N VAL A 235 -6.13 4.14 -11.58
CA VAL A 235 -6.02 2.80 -10.98
C VAL A 235 -4.55 2.43 -10.74
N GLY A 236 -3.67 2.72 -11.70
CA GLY A 236 -2.23 2.52 -11.57
C GLY A 236 -1.61 3.34 -10.43
N ASP A 237 -1.97 4.62 -10.32
CA ASP A 237 -1.52 5.51 -9.25
C ASP A 237 -1.98 5.03 -7.88
N ASN A 238 -3.24 4.61 -7.76
CA ASN A 238 -3.77 4.03 -6.52
C ASN A 238 -3.04 2.73 -6.15
N ALA A 239 -2.78 1.85 -7.12
CA ALA A 239 -2.02 0.62 -6.87
C ALA A 239 -0.59 0.92 -6.37
N HIS A 240 0.06 1.94 -6.93
CA HIS A 240 1.37 2.39 -6.46
C HIS A 240 1.30 2.96 -5.05
N LEU A 241 0.29 3.77 -4.74
CA LEU A 241 0.06 4.32 -3.41
C LEU A 241 -0.20 3.23 -2.37
N ILE A 242 -1.03 2.23 -2.70
CA ILE A 242 -1.29 1.05 -1.86
C ILE A 242 0.02 0.32 -1.57
N SER A 243 0.84 0.07 -2.59
CA SER A 243 2.14 -0.60 -2.43
C SER A 243 3.08 0.18 -1.49
N LYS A 244 3.19 1.51 -1.68
CA LYS A 244 4.00 2.37 -0.82
C LYS A 244 3.51 2.37 0.63
N LYS A 245 2.21 2.59 0.86
CA LYS A 245 1.62 2.58 2.21
C LYS A 245 1.75 1.20 2.88
N SER A 246 1.57 0.11 2.13
CA SER A 246 1.75 -1.26 2.64
C SER A 246 3.16 -1.50 3.15
N LYS A 247 4.19 -1.01 2.43
CA LYS A 247 5.58 -1.07 2.88
C LYS A 247 5.79 -0.30 4.19
N ILE A 248 5.26 0.92 4.30
CA ILE A 248 5.35 1.74 5.53
C ILE A 248 4.71 1.01 6.72
N VAL A 249 3.55 0.37 6.52
CA VAL A 249 2.90 -0.43 7.57
C VAL A 249 3.78 -1.62 7.99
N ALA A 250 4.36 -2.34 7.03
CA ALA A 250 5.26 -3.45 7.33
C ALA A 250 6.48 -2.99 8.14
N ASP A 251 7.09 -1.86 7.76
CA ASP A 251 8.22 -1.27 8.48
C ASP A 251 7.82 -0.88 9.92
N ASN A 252 6.65 -0.28 10.13
CA ASN A 252 6.13 0.05 11.47
C ASN A 252 5.84 -1.19 12.33
N ILE A 253 5.38 -2.29 11.73
CA ILE A 253 5.20 -3.57 12.43
C ILE A 253 6.57 -4.09 12.92
N HIS A 254 7.60 -4.01 12.08
CA HIS A 254 8.95 -4.41 12.50
C HIS A 254 9.52 -3.53 13.61
N VAL A 255 9.31 -2.21 13.59
CA VAL A 255 9.67 -1.32 14.72
C VAL A 255 8.96 -1.74 16.00
N THR A 256 7.67 -2.04 15.90
CA THR A 256 6.86 -2.48 17.05
C THR A 256 7.39 -3.80 17.62
N ASN A 257 7.73 -4.77 16.75
CA ASN A 257 8.36 -6.02 17.15
C ASN A 257 9.73 -5.80 17.81
N GLY A 258 10.54 -4.88 17.28
CA GLY A 258 11.81 -4.50 17.90
C GLY A 258 11.64 -3.92 19.30
N LYS A 259 10.58 -3.14 19.53
CA LYS A 259 10.26 -2.62 20.87
C LYS A 259 9.86 -3.74 21.82
N ILE A 260 9.05 -4.70 21.37
CA ILE A 260 8.69 -5.89 22.16
C ILE A 260 9.95 -6.68 22.54
N ASP A 261 10.86 -6.91 21.59
CA ASP A 261 12.14 -7.59 21.88
C ASP A 261 12.94 -6.88 22.96
N HIS A 262 13.00 -5.56 22.91
CA HIS A 262 13.72 -4.77 23.90
C HIS A 262 13.02 -4.72 25.24
N ILE A 263 11.67 -4.77 25.28
CA ILE A 263 10.93 -4.92 26.54
C ILE A 263 11.28 -6.27 27.19
N LEU A 264 11.28 -7.36 26.42
CA LEU A 264 11.63 -8.70 26.90
C LEU A 264 13.09 -8.77 27.36
N LEU A 265 14.03 -8.27 26.57
CA LEU A 265 15.45 -8.21 26.91
C LEU A 265 15.68 -7.48 28.26
N LYS A 266 15.01 -6.35 28.45
CA LYS A 266 15.12 -5.58 29.68
C LYS A 266 14.45 -6.29 30.86
N LEU A 267 13.29 -6.94 30.66
CA LEU A 267 12.67 -7.76 31.70
C LEU A 267 13.60 -8.88 32.20
N GLU A 268 14.27 -9.58 31.27
CA GLU A 268 15.28 -10.59 31.60
C GLU A 268 16.48 -9.98 32.35
N ALA A 269 16.89 -8.76 31.97
CA ALA A 269 17.92 -8.02 32.70
C ALA A 269 17.48 -7.70 34.13
N TYR A 270 16.29 -7.14 34.35
CA TYR A 270 15.78 -6.87 35.71
C TYR A 270 15.67 -8.14 36.55
N GLU A 271 15.21 -9.26 35.96
CA GLU A 271 15.18 -10.54 36.65
C GLU A 271 16.60 -10.99 37.06
N SER A 272 17.59 -10.79 36.21
CA SER A 272 19.00 -11.09 36.50
C SER A 272 19.54 -10.24 37.66
N LEU A 273 19.25 -8.92 37.67
CA LEU A 273 19.68 -7.98 38.71
C LEU A 273 19.08 -8.31 40.08
N VAL A 274 17.81 -8.72 40.13
CA VAL A 274 17.10 -8.99 41.39
C VAL A 274 17.34 -10.42 41.89
N SER A 275 17.24 -11.41 41.01
CA SER A 275 17.23 -12.83 41.38
C SER A 275 18.58 -13.53 41.25
N LYS A 276 19.66 -12.82 40.85
CA LYS A 276 20.97 -13.37 40.51
C LYS A 276 20.95 -14.50 39.47
N ARG A 277 19.90 -14.57 38.64
CA ARG A 277 19.84 -15.52 37.53
C ARG A 277 20.84 -15.07 36.47
N HIS A 278 21.69 -15.98 35.98
CA HIS A 278 22.61 -15.66 34.90
C HIS A 278 21.85 -15.60 33.57
N THR A 279 21.92 -14.46 32.89
CA THR A 279 21.36 -14.25 31.55
C THR A 279 22.49 -13.81 30.62
N THR A 280 22.57 -14.43 29.44
CA THR A 280 23.48 -13.96 28.38
C THR A 280 22.80 -12.86 27.59
N ILE A 281 23.41 -11.68 27.59
CA ILE A 281 22.91 -10.52 26.86
C ILE A 281 23.64 -10.45 25.51
N PRO A 282 22.93 -10.60 24.37
CA PRO A 282 23.56 -10.49 23.06
C PRO A 282 24.14 -9.09 22.86
N ASP A 283 25.08 -8.96 21.92
CA ASP A 283 25.56 -7.65 21.47
C ASP A 283 24.48 -6.93 20.64
N GLU A 284 24.59 -5.61 20.55
CA GLU A 284 23.66 -4.76 19.80
C GLU A 284 23.57 -5.17 18.31
N THR A 285 24.62 -5.74 17.73
CA THR A 285 24.59 -6.24 16.34
C THR A 285 24.06 -7.68 16.25
N GLY A 286 24.13 -8.43 17.35
CA GLY A 286 23.71 -9.83 17.42
C GLY A 286 22.24 -10.03 17.80
N CYS A 287 21.56 -8.98 18.29
CA CYS A 287 20.15 -9.06 18.65
C CYS A 287 19.24 -9.01 17.40
N ARG A 288 18.03 -9.56 17.50
CA ARG A 288 17.08 -9.66 16.37
C ARG A 288 16.78 -8.29 15.74
N PHE A 289 16.56 -7.27 16.56
CA PHE A 289 16.37 -5.90 16.10
C PHE A 289 17.61 -5.35 15.39
N GLY A 290 18.81 -5.58 15.93
CA GLY A 290 20.07 -5.12 15.34
C GLY A 290 20.34 -5.72 13.96
N GLN A 291 20.07 -7.02 13.80
CA GLN A 291 20.16 -7.70 12.50
C GLN A 291 19.18 -7.11 11.49
N TRP A 292 17.92 -6.92 11.90
CA TRP A 292 16.90 -6.31 11.03
C TRP A 292 17.27 -4.87 10.68
N TYR A 293 17.53 -4.01 11.67
CA TYR A 293 17.85 -2.61 11.47
C TYR A 293 19.10 -2.44 10.59
N GLY A 294 20.16 -3.23 10.84
CA GLY A 294 21.36 -3.23 10.01
C GLY A 294 21.11 -3.55 8.54
N SER A 295 20.12 -4.39 8.24
CA SER A 295 19.78 -4.78 6.86
C SER A 295 19.02 -3.72 6.08
N ILE A 296 18.29 -2.82 6.75
CA ILE A 296 17.42 -1.83 6.09
C ILE A 296 17.68 -0.37 6.44
N LYS A 297 18.60 -0.04 7.37
CA LYS A 297 18.77 1.34 7.88
C LYS A 297 18.94 2.40 6.80
N ASN A 298 19.64 2.10 5.71
CA ASN A 298 19.89 3.03 4.60
C ASN A 298 18.64 3.31 3.73
N VAL A 299 17.63 2.44 3.81
CA VAL A 299 16.34 2.59 3.13
C VAL A 299 15.30 3.19 4.06
N LEU A 300 15.41 2.86 5.35
CA LEU A 300 14.45 3.22 6.38
C LEU A 300 14.66 4.63 6.92
N VAL A 301 15.92 5.06 7.07
CA VAL A 301 16.29 6.34 7.67
C VAL A 301 17.18 7.10 6.71
N HIS A 302 16.65 8.20 6.16
CA HIS A 302 17.36 9.05 5.21
C HIS A 302 18.24 10.10 5.92
N ASP A 303 17.94 10.42 7.17
CA ASP A 303 18.74 11.35 7.99
C ASP A 303 19.90 10.62 8.69
N HIS A 304 21.13 10.93 8.28
CA HIS A 304 22.35 10.40 8.88
C HIS A 304 22.46 10.70 10.39
N LYS A 305 21.92 11.84 10.85
CA LYS A 305 21.94 12.18 12.27
C LYS A 305 21.04 11.24 13.06
N ALA A 306 19.78 11.08 12.63
CA ALA A 306 18.85 10.15 13.24
C ALA A 306 19.40 8.71 13.26
N MET A 307 20.04 8.27 12.17
CA MET A 307 20.67 6.95 12.10
C MET A 307 21.77 6.77 13.17
N SER A 308 22.68 7.75 13.28
CA SER A 308 23.74 7.72 14.29
C SER A 308 23.19 7.75 15.72
N GLU A 309 22.12 8.49 15.98
CA GLU A 309 21.46 8.55 17.28
C GLU A 309 20.85 7.20 17.68
N ILE A 310 20.16 6.54 16.75
CA ILE A 310 19.57 5.20 16.98
C ILE A 310 20.65 4.18 17.32
N GLU A 311 21.75 4.16 16.55
CA GLU A 311 22.87 3.25 16.79
C GLU A 311 23.53 3.49 18.15
N GLN A 312 23.73 4.76 18.52
CA GLN A 312 24.32 5.13 19.81
C GLN A 312 23.42 4.73 20.98
N HIS A 313 22.11 4.97 20.88
CA HIS A 313 21.16 4.56 21.91
C HIS A 313 21.06 3.03 22.03
N HIS A 314 21.07 2.32 20.90
CA HIS A 314 21.03 0.86 20.89
C HIS A 314 22.25 0.25 21.59
N LYS A 315 23.46 0.76 21.29
CA LYS A 315 24.68 0.39 22.00
C LYS A 315 24.59 0.70 23.50
N THR A 316 24.05 1.86 23.86
CA THR A 316 23.87 2.28 25.27
C THR A 316 22.97 1.31 26.03
N VAL A 317 21.91 0.79 25.40
CA VAL A 317 21.03 -0.23 26.02
C VAL A 317 21.81 -1.51 26.33
N HIS A 318 22.46 -2.10 25.34
CA HIS A 318 23.16 -3.39 25.51
C HIS A 318 24.34 -3.30 26.48
N GLN A 319 25.17 -2.27 26.36
CA GLN A 319 26.32 -2.08 27.23
C GLN A 319 25.91 -1.68 28.66
N GLY A 320 24.86 -0.88 28.80
CA GLY A 320 24.31 -0.49 30.09
C GLY A 320 23.77 -1.70 30.86
N ILE A 321 23.00 -2.57 30.20
CA ILE A 321 22.49 -3.80 30.82
C ILE A 321 23.63 -4.66 31.36
N LYS A 322 24.66 -4.93 30.53
CA LYS A 322 25.82 -5.75 30.94
C LYS A 322 26.54 -5.14 32.14
N SER A 323 26.76 -3.82 32.11
CA SER A 323 27.42 -3.09 33.20
C SER A 323 26.62 -3.14 34.50
N ALA A 324 25.30 -2.97 34.43
CA ALA A 324 24.42 -3.08 35.59
C ALA A 324 24.44 -4.49 36.19
N ILE A 325 24.42 -5.53 35.35
CA ILE A 325 24.52 -6.94 35.81
C ILE A 325 25.82 -7.17 36.58
N ASP A 326 26.95 -6.68 36.07
CA ASP A 326 28.24 -6.83 36.74
C ASP A 326 28.31 -6.10 38.09
N ILE A 327 27.75 -4.88 38.18
CA ILE A 327 27.65 -4.10 39.42
C ILE A 327 26.83 -4.85 40.48
N PHE A 328 25.63 -5.32 40.10
CA PHE A 328 24.75 -6.06 41.01
C PHE A 328 25.30 -7.44 41.40
N ALA A 329 26.07 -8.09 40.52
CA ALA A 329 26.75 -9.34 40.82
C ALA A 329 27.86 -9.17 41.88
N LYS A 330 28.62 -8.06 41.80
CA LYS A 330 29.69 -7.72 42.76
C LYS A 330 29.15 -7.16 44.08
N GLY A 331 27.97 -6.55 44.07
CA GLY A 331 27.36 -5.92 45.24
C GLY A 331 28.00 -4.58 45.63
N GLU A 332 28.76 -3.98 44.71
CA GLU A 332 29.43 -2.69 44.89
C GLU A 332 28.64 -1.59 44.18
N ASP A 333 28.47 -0.43 44.81
CA ASP A 333 27.77 0.76 44.24
C ASP A 333 26.44 0.45 43.51
N LEU A 334 25.49 -0.14 44.23
CA LEU A 334 24.18 -0.51 43.68
C LEU A 334 23.41 0.69 43.11
N ASN A 335 23.63 1.89 43.66
CA ASN A 335 23.00 3.13 43.16
C ASN A 335 23.48 3.45 41.74
N GLN A 336 24.78 3.30 41.46
CA GLN A 336 25.30 3.44 40.09
C GLN A 336 24.63 2.46 39.12
N GLY A 337 24.42 1.21 39.55
CA GLY A 337 23.73 0.21 38.72
C GLY A 337 22.28 0.61 38.41
N VAL A 338 21.57 1.17 39.39
CA VAL A 338 20.21 1.73 39.19
C VAL A 338 20.22 2.88 38.18
N ASP A 339 21.16 3.82 38.30
CA ASP A 339 21.26 4.96 37.40
C ASP A 339 21.61 4.55 35.96
N ILE A 340 22.44 3.51 35.79
CA ILE A 340 22.68 2.90 34.49
C ILE A 340 21.38 2.34 33.90
N MET A 341 20.56 1.64 34.69
CA MET A 341 19.28 1.12 34.22
C MET A 341 18.30 2.23 33.84
N LYS A 342 18.24 3.34 34.60
CA LYS A 342 17.47 4.53 34.18
C LYS A 342 17.92 5.07 32.82
N ASN A 343 19.23 5.08 32.55
CA ASN A 343 19.76 5.51 31.27
C ASN A 343 19.47 4.52 30.13
N VAL A 344 19.48 3.21 30.42
CA VAL A 344 19.04 2.16 29.51
C VAL A 344 17.59 2.38 29.10
N GLU A 345 16.69 2.65 30.05
CA GLU A 345 15.28 2.90 29.74
C GLU A 345 15.08 4.14 28.88
N ARG A 346 15.73 5.25 29.24
CA ARG A 346 15.68 6.50 28.48
C ARG A 346 16.22 6.31 27.05
N SER A 347 17.35 5.63 26.91
CA SER A 347 17.96 5.38 25.59
C SER A 347 17.09 4.48 24.73
N SER A 348 16.50 3.42 25.31
CA SER A 348 15.54 2.57 24.61
C SER A 348 14.34 3.38 24.12
N LYS A 349 13.78 4.26 24.96
CA LYS A 349 12.68 5.14 24.55
C LYS A 349 13.08 6.04 23.37
N SER A 350 14.16 6.80 23.52
CA SER A 350 14.63 7.74 22.49
C SER A 350 14.95 7.05 21.16
N ALA A 351 15.61 5.88 21.17
CA ALA A 351 15.89 5.14 19.95
C ALA A 351 14.63 4.82 19.14
N PHE A 352 13.60 4.28 19.80
CA PHE A 352 12.36 3.87 19.13
C PHE A 352 11.49 5.06 18.71
N GLU A 353 11.51 6.17 19.45
CA GLU A 353 10.83 7.40 19.04
C GLU A 353 11.51 8.04 17.81
N THR A 354 12.83 8.14 17.81
CA THR A 354 13.61 8.64 16.66
C THR A 354 13.41 7.76 15.43
N LEU A 355 13.40 6.44 15.61
CA LEU A 355 13.16 5.48 14.53
C LEU A 355 11.75 5.63 13.95
N LEU A 356 10.72 5.69 14.80
CA LEU A 356 9.34 5.82 14.34
C LEU A 356 9.10 7.14 13.59
N ASN A 357 9.72 8.24 14.03
CA ASN A 357 9.63 9.53 13.36
C ASN A 357 10.33 9.52 11.99
N SER A 358 11.38 8.72 11.84
CA SER A 358 12.12 8.60 10.58
C SER A 358 11.37 7.80 9.50
N ILE A 359 10.42 6.94 9.90
CA ILE A 359 9.60 6.14 8.97
C ILE A 359 8.37 6.93 8.47
N LYS A 360 7.91 7.90 9.26
CA LYS A 360 6.73 8.71 8.93
C LYS A 360 7.01 9.81 7.90
N ASN A 361 8.28 10.20 7.74
CA ASN A 361 8.74 11.24 6.82
C ASN A 361 9.47 10.60 5.63
#